data_AF-A0A517T715-F1
#
_entry.id   AF-A0A517T715-F1
#
_cell.length_a   1.000
_cell.length_b   1.000
_cell.length_c   1.000
_cell.angle_alpha   90.00
_cell.angle_beta   90.00
_cell.angle_gamma   90.00
#
_symmetry.space_group_name_H-M   'P 1'
#
loop_
_entity.id
_entity.type
_entity.pdbx_description
1 polymer ?
#
loop_
_entity_poly.entity_id
_entity_poly.type
_entity_poly.pdbx_seq_one_letter_code
_entity_poly.pdbx_strand_id
1 'polypeptide(L)'
;MATRRKRRKIVSEVDGVAKLDLGEMDIWDGADLALIRDTLIRLITREKKRAIAVDMTHVKYIPSGFFGMLFDWKERGVKVFLLNPQERIQEMLWFQHFVQHVEDDTFRIVLEHQKELAPEAQPGYREPDWEPTDEDFRALERSPR
;
A
#
# COMPACT_ATOMS: atom_id res chain seq x y z
N MET A 1 -10.38 -12.19 -32.61
CA MET A 1 -10.25 -13.36 -31.72
C MET A 1 -10.71 -12.94 -30.33
N ALA A 2 -11.77 -13.55 -29.81
CA ALA A 2 -12.34 -13.19 -28.50
C ALA A 2 -11.38 -13.65 -27.39
N THR A 3 -10.70 -12.70 -26.76
CA THR A 3 -9.81 -12.98 -25.63
C THR A 3 -10.65 -13.50 -24.47
N ARG A 4 -10.46 -14.78 -24.18
CA ARG A 4 -11.09 -15.52 -23.09
C ARG A 4 -10.87 -14.75 -21.79
N ARG A 5 -11.90 -14.04 -21.30
CA ARG A 5 -11.92 -13.38 -19.98
C ARG A 5 -11.59 -14.44 -18.92
N LYS A 6 -10.32 -14.54 -18.51
CA LYS A 6 -9.88 -15.30 -17.34
C LYS A 6 -10.77 -14.83 -16.18
N ARG A 7 -11.43 -15.78 -15.50
CA ARG A 7 -12.44 -15.52 -14.49
C ARG A 7 -11.83 -14.72 -13.35
N ARG A 8 -12.12 -13.41 -13.29
CA ARG A 8 -11.84 -12.54 -12.14
C ARG A 8 -12.52 -13.15 -10.92
N LYS A 9 -11.76 -13.78 -10.01
CA LYS A 9 -12.29 -14.34 -8.77
C LYS A 9 -12.11 -13.34 -7.66
N ILE A 10 -12.90 -12.28 -7.72
CA ILE A 10 -12.73 -11.09 -6.88
C ILE A 10 -12.87 -11.41 -5.40
N VAL A 11 -13.59 -12.46 -5.01
CA VAL A 11 -13.77 -12.82 -3.60
C VAL A 11 -13.65 -14.34 -3.41
N SER A 12 -12.80 -14.74 -2.47
CA SER A 12 -12.81 -16.05 -1.82
C SER A 12 -12.80 -15.84 -0.30
N GLU A 13 -13.11 -16.88 0.47
CA GLU A 13 -13.07 -16.82 1.93
C GLU A 13 -12.09 -17.87 2.44
N VAL A 14 -11.19 -17.45 3.32
CA VAL A 14 -10.20 -18.31 4.00
C VAL A 14 -10.28 -17.95 5.48
N ASP A 15 -10.61 -18.93 6.33
CA ASP A 15 -10.69 -18.77 7.79
C ASP A 15 -11.52 -17.56 8.27
N GLY A 16 -12.65 -17.29 7.60
CA GLY A 16 -13.53 -16.16 7.92
C GLY A 16 -13.07 -14.80 7.39
N VAL A 17 -11.93 -14.75 6.70
CA VAL A 17 -11.37 -13.55 6.07
C VAL A 17 -11.78 -13.52 4.60
N ALA A 18 -12.39 -12.41 4.17
CA ALA A 18 -12.71 -12.23 2.77
C ALA A 18 -11.45 -11.84 1.99
N LYS A 19 -10.95 -12.75 1.16
CA LYS A 19 -9.79 -12.56 0.29
C LYS A 19 -10.21 -11.99 -1.06
N LEU A 20 -9.64 -10.85 -1.43
CA LEU A 20 -9.78 -10.23 -2.73
C LEU A 20 -8.65 -10.65 -3.65
N ASP A 21 -8.99 -11.15 -4.84
CA ASP A 21 -8.04 -11.63 -5.85
C ASP A 21 -8.45 -11.14 -7.25
N LEU A 22 -7.57 -10.34 -7.85
CA LEU A 22 -7.76 -9.77 -9.18
C LEU A 22 -7.08 -10.60 -10.28
N GLY A 23 -6.45 -11.71 -9.92
CA GLY A 23 -5.72 -12.61 -10.80
C GLY A 23 -4.34 -12.07 -11.18
N GLU A 24 -3.85 -12.47 -12.34
CA GLU A 24 -2.52 -12.14 -12.89
C GLU A 24 -2.38 -10.67 -13.37
N MET A 25 -3.06 -9.73 -12.73
CA MET A 25 -3.07 -8.33 -13.13
C MET A 25 -1.97 -7.56 -12.41
N ASP A 26 -1.11 -6.90 -13.18
CA ASP A 26 0.13 -6.30 -12.71
C ASP A 26 0.08 -4.78 -12.51
N ILE A 27 -0.81 -4.10 -13.21
CA ILE A 27 -1.04 -2.66 -13.04
C ILE A 27 -2.53 -2.45 -12.77
N TRP A 28 -2.85 -1.77 -11.67
CA TRP A 28 -4.23 -1.42 -11.34
C TRP A 28 -4.53 0.03 -11.74
N ASP A 29 -5.65 0.23 -12.43
CA ASP A 29 -6.10 1.54 -12.86
C ASP A 29 -7.31 2.05 -12.05
N GLY A 30 -7.88 3.19 -12.47
CA GLY A 30 -9.05 3.76 -11.81
C GLY A 30 -10.30 2.87 -11.86
N ALA A 31 -10.49 2.08 -12.92
CA ALA A 31 -11.61 1.14 -13.04
C ALA A 31 -11.43 -0.05 -12.10
N ASP A 32 -10.19 -0.53 -11.94
CA ASP A 32 -9.86 -1.59 -10.98
C ASP A 32 -10.08 -1.11 -9.55
N LEU A 33 -9.66 0.12 -9.22
CA LEU A 33 -9.93 0.71 -7.91
C LEU A 33 -11.42 0.87 -7.64
N ALA A 34 -12.22 1.27 -8.63
CA ALA A 34 -13.67 1.33 -8.49
C ALA A 34 -14.26 -0.06 -8.19
N LEU A 35 -13.81 -1.09 -8.92
CA LEU A 35 -14.25 -2.47 -8.70
C LEU A 35 -13.88 -3.00 -7.30
N ILE A 36 -12.65 -2.74 -6.86
CA ILE A 36 -12.19 -3.08 -5.50
C ILE A 36 -13.07 -2.35 -4.48
N ARG A 37 -13.27 -1.04 -4.65
CA ARG A 37 -14.08 -0.22 -3.74
C ARG A 37 -15.49 -0.78 -3.59
N ASP A 38 -16.18 -1.03 -4.69
CA ASP A 38 -17.55 -1.55 -4.68
C ASP A 38 -17.61 -2.93 -4.02
N THR A 39 -16.59 -3.76 -4.26
CA THR A 39 -16.46 -5.07 -3.62
C THR A 39 -16.26 -4.93 -2.11
N LEU A 40 -15.35 -4.06 -1.66
CA LEU A 40 -15.11 -3.80 -0.24
C LEU A 40 -16.36 -3.27 0.46
N ILE A 41 -17.07 -2.32 -0.17
CA ILE A 41 -18.35 -1.82 0.33
C ILE A 41 -19.32 -2.99 0.51
N ARG A 42 -19.47 -3.87 -0.50
CA ARG A 42 -20.37 -5.03 -0.40
C ARG A 42 -19.98 -5.94 0.76
N LEU A 43 -18.72 -6.36 0.82
CA LEU A 43 -18.21 -7.30 1.81
C LEU A 43 -18.35 -6.75 3.24
N ILE A 44 -17.96 -5.49 3.46
CA ILE A 44 -17.90 -4.92 4.80
C ILE A 44 -19.28 -4.46 5.27
N THR A 45 -20.03 -3.76 4.40
CA THR A 45 -21.29 -3.11 4.83
C THR A 45 -22.48 -4.05 4.74
N ARG A 46 -22.57 -4.87 3.69
CA ARG A 46 -23.72 -5.77 3.46
C ARG A 46 -23.46 -7.15 4.05
N GLU A 47 -22.29 -7.72 3.78
CA GLU A 47 -21.93 -9.07 4.23
C GLU A 47 -21.26 -9.08 5.62
N LYS A 48 -21.10 -7.90 6.24
CA LYS A 48 -20.61 -7.69 7.61
C LYS A 48 -19.22 -8.30 7.89
N LYS A 49 -18.40 -8.49 6.84
CA LYS A 49 -17.03 -8.97 7.00
C LYS A 49 -16.20 -7.93 7.77
N ARG A 50 -15.55 -8.38 8.85
CA ARG A 50 -14.69 -7.55 9.71
C ARG A 50 -13.20 -7.75 9.47
N ALA A 51 -12.87 -8.71 8.61
CA ALA A 51 -11.52 -8.96 8.15
C ALA A 51 -11.53 -9.15 6.63
N ILE A 52 -10.61 -8.46 5.95
CA ILE A 52 -10.38 -8.57 4.53
C ILE A 52 -8.89 -8.81 4.27
N ALA A 53 -8.58 -9.57 3.23
CA ALA A 53 -7.23 -9.73 2.73
C ALA A 53 -7.20 -9.36 1.24
N VAL A 54 -6.15 -8.72 0.77
CA VAL A 54 -5.97 -8.41 -0.66
C VAL A 54 -4.75 -9.15 -1.16
N ASP A 55 -4.93 -9.98 -2.19
CA ASP A 55 -3.84 -10.66 -2.87
C ASP A 55 -3.10 -9.69 -3.78
N MET A 56 -1.81 -9.50 -3.51
CA MET A 56 -0.92 -8.60 -4.22
C MET A 56 0.15 -9.33 -5.03
N THR A 57 0.08 -10.66 -5.14
CA THR A 57 1.11 -11.52 -5.76
C THR A 57 1.59 -11.00 -7.12
N HIS A 58 0.66 -10.59 -7.98
CA HIS A 58 0.98 -10.15 -9.34
C HIS A 58 1.16 -8.64 -9.50
N VAL A 59 0.86 -7.87 -8.46
CA VAL A 59 0.70 -6.41 -8.52
C VAL A 59 2.05 -5.71 -8.45
N LYS A 60 2.40 -4.99 -9.52
CA LYS A 60 3.64 -4.23 -9.66
C LYS A 60 3.45 -2.73 -9.44
N TYR A 61 2.27 -2.22 -9.79
CA TYR A 61 1.94 -0.80 -9.69
C TYR A 61 0.50 -0.61 -9.21
N ILE A 62 0.34 0.25 -8.20
CA ILE A 62 -0.95 0.67 -7.64
C ILE A 62 -1.01 2.19 -7.53
N PRO A 63 -2.16 2.81 -7.80
CA PRO A 63 -2.34 4.23 -7.54
C PRO A 63 -2.34 4.49 -6.04
N SER A 64 -1.84 5.65 -5.61
CA SER A 64 -1.76 6.03 -4.19
C SER A 64 -3.10 5.96 -3.46
N GLY A 65 -4.20 6.22 -4.16
CA GLY A 65 -5.57 6.13 -3.62
C GLY A 65 -5.99 4.72 -3.17
N PHE A 66 -5.31 3.65 -3.60
CA PHE A 66 -5.59 2.30 -3.15
C PHE A 66 -5.38 2.15 -1.65
N PHE A 67 -4.22 2.59 -1.17
CA PHE A 67 -3.86 2.47 0.24
C PHE A 67 -4.71 3.36 1.13
N GLY A 68 -5.00 4.59 0.69
CA GLY A 68 -5.93 5.48 1.39
C GLY A 68 -7.30 4.81 1.60
N MET A 69 -7.85 4.19 0.55
CA MET A 69 -9.11 3.47 0.65
C MET A 69 -9.06 2.31 1.65
N LEU A 70 -7.96 1.56 1.72
CA LEU A 70 -7.81 0.48 2.70
C LEU A 70 -7.64 1.02 4.12
N PHE A 71 -6.93 2.14 4.27
CA PHE A 71 -6.74 2.84 5.53
C PHE A 71 -8.07 3.33 6.10
N ASP A 72 -8.94 3.92 5.28
CA ASP A 72 -10.28 4.36 5.69
C ASP A 72 -11.10 3.20 6.30
N TRP A 73 -10.96 1.98 5.76
CA TRP A 73 -11.63 0.81 6.32
C TRP A 73 -11.01 0.35 7.64
N LYS A 74 -9.68 0.46 7.75
CA LYS A 74 -8.96 0.18 8.99
C LYS A 74 -9.38 1.15 10.11
N GLU A 75 -9.54 2.43 9.81
CA GLU A 75 -10.07 3.44 10.75
C GLU A 75 -11.48 3.10 11.23
N ARG A 76 -12.30 2.50 10.35
CA ARG A 76 -13.65 1.99 10.68
C ARG A 76 -13.63 0.65 11.44
N GLY A 77 -12.46 0.18 11.87
CA GLY A 77 -12.28 -1.02 12.69
C GLY A 77 -12.23 -2.33 11.90
N VAL A 78 -12.10 -2.30 10.57
CA VAL A 78 -11.92 -3.50 9.75
C VAL A 78 -10.45 -3.94 9.81
N LYS A 79 -10.20 -5.24 10.00
CA LYS A 79 -8.85 -5.79 9.86
C LYS A 79 -8.53 -5.92 8.38
N VAL A 80 -7.45 -5.28 7.94
CA VAL A 80 -7.04 -5.28 6.53
C VAL A 80 -5.66 -5.92 6.41
N PHE A 81 -5.59 -6.97 5.59
CA PHE A 81 -4.37 -7.72 5.31
C PHE A 81 -3.96 -7.57 3.84
N LEU A 82 -2.66 -7.58 3.58
CA LEU A 82 -2.06 -7.61 2.25
C LEU A 82 -1.26 -8.91 2.14
N LEU A 83 -1.52 -9.71 1.12
CA LEU A 83 -0.87 -11.01 0.90
C LEU A 83 0.10 -10.91 -0.27
N ASN A 84 1.32 -11.41 -0.09
CA ASN A 84 2.37 -11.45 -1.11
C ASN A 84 2.60 -10.11 -1.84
N PRO A 85 2.71 -8.96 -1.13
CA PRO A 85 3.09 -7.72 -1.78
C PRO A 85 4.50 -7.85 -2.35
N GLN A 86 4.68 -7.48 -3.62
CA GLN A 86 6.01 -7.47 -4.24
C GLN A 86 6.94 -6.49 -3.51
N GLU A 87 8.24 -6.77 -3.52
CA GLU A 87 9.28 -5.97 -2.84
C GLU A 87 9.14 -4.47 -3.12
N ARG A 88 8.93 -4.10 -4.39
CA ARG A 88 8.73 -2.69 -4.80
C ARG A 88 7.53 -2.01 -4.14
N ILE A 89 6.47 -2.75 -3.85
CA ILE A 89 5.31 -2.23 -3.11
C ILE A 89 5.67 -2.05 -1.63
N GLN A 90 6.46 -2.96 -1.07
CA GLN A 90 6.93 -2.87 0.32
C GLN A 90 7.90 -1.70 0.53
N GLU A 91 8.66 -1.33 -0.50
CA GLU A 91 9.56 -0.17 -0.50
C GLU A 91 8.84 1.18 -0.50
N MET A 92 7.54 1.22 -0.83
CA MET A 92 6.78 2.47 -0.85
C MET A 92 6.71 3.08 0.55
N LEU A 93 7.01 4.38 0.65
CA LEU A 93 7.03 5.12 1.92
C LEU A 93 5.76 4.84 2.75
N TRP A 94 4.59 4.92 2.11
CA TRP A 94 3.31 4.63 2.74
C TRP A 94 3.25 3.23 3.36
N PHE A 95 3.71 2.21 2.62
CA PHE A 95 3.74 0.83 3.10
C PHE A 95 4.63 0.72 4.32
N GLN A 96 5.83 1.29 4.28
CA GLN A 96 6.77 1.24 5.41
C GLN A 96 6.25 1.91 6.69
N HIS A 97 5.33 2.86 6.57
CA HIS A 97 4.80 3.62 7.70
C HIS A 97 3.52 3.04 8.29
N PHE A 98 2.63 2.50 7.45
CA PHE A 98 1.27 2.09 7.82
C PHE A 98 1.01 0.60 7.66
N VAL A 99 2.02 -0.18 7.28
CA VAL A 99 1.91 -1.62 7.12
C VAL A 99 2.94 -2.31 8.02
N GLN A 100 2.46 -3.32 8.75
CA GLN A 100 3.28 -4.15 9.61
C GLN A 100 3.27 -5.58 9.09
N HIS A 101 4.45 -6.20 9.03
CA HIS A 101 4.57 -7.63 8.78
C HIS A 101 3.95 -8.45 9.92
N VAL A 102 3.24 -9.53 9.58
CA VAL A 102 2.59 -10.41 10.57
C VAL A 102 3.28 -11.76 10.62
N GLU A 103 3.21 -12.50 9.52
CA GLU A 103 3.76 -13.84 9.36
C GLU A 103 3.86 -14.17 7.86
N ASP A 104 4.83 -14.99 7.46
CA ASP A 104 5.09 -15.35 6.06
C ASP A 104 5.10 -14.13 5.12
N ASP A 105 4.36 -14.15 4.02
CA ASP A 105 4.19 -13.01 3.12
C ASP A 105 2.88 -12.24 3.42
N THR A 106 2.42 -12.26 4.67
CA THR A 106 1.21 -11.58 5.12
C THR A 106 1.54 -10.34 5.95
N PHE A 107 0.93 -9.23 5.53
CA PHE A 107 1.10 -7.93 6.14
C PHE A 107 -0.25 -7.38 6.57
N ARG A 108 -0.28 -6.49 7.56
CA ARG A 108 -1.50 -5.84 8.07
C ARG A 108 -1.37 -4.33 8.07
N ILE A 109 -2.47 -3.64 7.75
CA ILE A 109 -2.52 -2.18 7.89
C ILE A 109 -2.74 -1.80 9.35
N VAL A 110 -1.94 -0.85 9.83
CA VAL A 110 -1.98 -0.28 11.17
C VAL A 110 -2.24 1.23 11.11
N LEU A 111 -2.94 1.74 12.12
CA LEU A 111 -3.22 3.18 12.24
C LEU A 111 -2.05 3.95 12.85
N GLU A 112 -1.29 3.26 13.70
CA GLU A 112 -0.11 3.82 14.35
C GLU A 112 1.08 3.80 13.39
N HIS A 113 1.69 4.95 13.25
CA HIS A 113 2.86 5.17 12.42
C HIS A 113 4.05 4.37 12.98
N GLN A 114 4.61 3.45 12.19
CA GLN A 114 5.61 2.49 12.68
C GLN A 114 7.05 3.01 12.71
N LYS A 115 7.37 4.06 11.93
CA LYS A 115 8.72 4.65 11.84
C LYS A 115 8.62 6.15 12.03
N GLU A 116 9.45 6.77 12.87
CA GLU A 116 9.59 8.23 12.84
C GLU A 116 9.94 8.68 11.41
N LEU A 117 9.18 9.66 10.88
CA LEU A 117 9.47 10.27 9.59
C LEU A 117 10.85 10.90 9.66
N ALA A 118 11.65 10.68 8.61
CA ALA A 118 12.79 11.55 8.37
C ALA A 118 12.31 13.01 8.40
N PRO A 119 13.10 13.96 8.95
CA PRO A 119 12.69 15.34 9.14
C PRO A 119 12.01 15.95 7.91
N GLU A 120 12.53 15.65 6.71
CA GLU A 120 12.06 16.08 5.40
C GLU A 120 10.66 15.60 5.01
N ALA A 121 10.17 14.53 5.62
CA ALA A 121 8.85 13.95 5.33
C ALA A 121 7.78 14.36 6.36
N GLN A 122 8.12 15.18 7.36
CA GLN A 122 7.21 15.61 8.42
C GLN A 122 6.27 16.75 7.95
N PRO A 123 4.96 16.70 8.29
CA PRO A 123 4.04 17.80 8.00
C PRO A 123 4.52 19.12 8.64
N GLY A 124 4.71 20.16 7.83
CA GLY A 124 5.23 21.45 8.29
C GLY A 124 6.76 21.58 8.21
N TYR A 125 7.45 20.58 7.66
CA TYR A 125 8.86 20.73 7.28
C TYR A 125 9.00 21.87 6.26
N ARG A 126 9.92 22.79 6.56
CA ARG A 126 10.51 23.70 5.59
C ARG A 126 11.92 23.20 5.34
N GLU A 127 12.27 23.02 4.07
CA GLU A 127 13.68 22.94 3.71
C GLU A 127 14.37 24.16 4.33
N PRO A 128 15.45 23.96 5.11
CA PRO A 128 16.19 25.09 5.62
C PRO A 128 16.68 25.93 4.44
N ASP A 129 16.60 27.26 4.52
CA ASP A 129 17.06 28.21 3.49
C ASP A 129 18.59 28.24 3.35
N TRP A 130 19.25 27.09 3.46
CA TRP A 130 20.67 26.97 3.20
C TRP A 130 20.84 26.78 1.68
N GLU A 131 21.36 27.81 1.02
CA GLU A 131 21.98 27.61 -0.28
C GLU A 131 23.41 27.13 -0.02
N PRO A 132 23.84 25.97 -0.56
CA PRO A 132 25.22 25.57 -0.44
C PRO A 132 26.11 26.67 -0.98
N THR A 133 27.02 27.17 -0.15
CA THR A 133 27.95 28.19 -0.58
C THR A 133 29.06 27.56 -1.42
N ASP A 134 29.72 28.34 -2.26
CA ASP A 134 30.91 27.87 -3.00
C ASP A 134 32.01 27.32 -2.06
N GLU A 135 32.01 27.73 -0.78
CA GLU A 135 32.90 27.19 0.25
C GLU A 135 32.53 25.75 0.66
N ASP A 136 31.24 25.44 0.77
CA ASP A 136 30.76 24.10 1.12
C ASP A 136 31.10 23.08 0.01
N PHE A 137 30.97 23.49 -1.26
CA PHE A 137 31.39 22.68 -2.41
C PHE A 137 32.90 22.44 -2.43
N ARG A 138 33.71 23.47 -2.13
CA ARG A 138 35.18 23.35 -2.07
C ARG A 138 35.66 22.50 -0.91
N ALA A 139 34.91 22.45 0.19
CA ALA A 139 35.22 21.59 1.34
C ALA A 139 35.05 20.10 1.01
N LEU A 140 34.07 19.74 0.18
CA LEU A 140 33.85 18.36 -0.29
C LEU A 140 34.96 17.87 -1.23
N GLU A 141 35.49 18.74 -2.09
CA GLU A 141 36.62 18.40 -2.99
C GLU A 141 37.97 18.27 -2.27
N ARG A 142 38.08 18.81 -1.04
CA ARG A 142 39.31 18.79 -0.24
C ARG A 142 39.38 17.63 0.76
N SER A 143 38.38 16.77 0.82
CA SER A 143 38.44 15.58 1.67
C SER A 143 39.45 14.59 1.09
N PRO A 144 40.60 14.33 1.73
CA PRO A 144 41.57 13.38 1.20
C PRO A 144 41.02 11.96 1.38
N ARG A 145 41.11 11.15 0.32
CA ARG A 145 40.90 9.69 0.39
C ARG A 145 41.86 9.04 1.37
#